data_AF-A0AAU5LKS0-F1
#
_entry.id   AF-A0AAU5LKS0-F1
#
_cell.length_a   1.000
_cell.length_b   1.000
_cell.length_c   1.000
_cell.angle_alpha   90.00
_cell.angle_beta   90.00
_cell.angle_gamma   90.00
#
_symmetry.space_group_name_H-M   'P 1'
#
loop_
_entity.id
_entity.type
_entity.pdbx_description
1 polymer ?
#
loop_
_entity_poly.entity_id
_entity_poly.type
_entity_poly.pdbx_seq_one_letter_code
_entity_poly.pdbx_strand_id
1 'polypeptide(L)'
;MTDELKHRFQQLIADPPPPSTTPRDAVFGRIRKAKRRRTAGVSAVAAAVAVAAVVALSNVTDIRSEPPLIGPPPSSVQSSTPTPAPPKIGVTATLTPKLTGRTMTLTIKVAGTVMLPLDEVGNPLSRKDEFLNFATGGTEYHFGDKIEEDSGSDAGAIICKGAKQQITGSQTYSLPAHTYARPGTYTITYKATFCGPNDNPVTATQTTTVHAP
;
A
#
# COMPACT_ATOMS: atom_id res chain seq x y z
N MET A 1 43.23 -27.17 -13.59
CA MET A 1 42.99 -25.72 -13.65
C MET A 1 43.65 -25.24 -14.94
N THR A 2 42.88 -24.86 -15.95
CA THR A 2 43.40 -24.60 -17.31
C THR A 2 44.13 -23.25 -17.38
N ASP A 3 45.22 -23.17 -18.15
CA ASP A 3 46.08 -21.98 -18.24
C ASP A 3 45.33 -20.71 -18.70
N GLU A 4 44.21 -20.88 -19.39
CA GLU A 4 43.33 -19.79 -19.82
C GLU A 4 42.70 -19.03 -18.64
N LEU A 5 42.38 -19.72 -17.54
CA LEU A 5 41.91 -19.07 -16.30
C LEU A 5 43.02 -18.26 -15.63
N LYS A 6 44.27 -18.73 -15.72
CA LYS A 6 45.43 -18.06 -15.12
C LYS A 6 45.76 -16.77 -15.87
N HIS A 7 45.65 -16.78 -17.19
CA HIS A 7 45.88 -15.61 -18.02
C HIS A 7 44.80 -14.53 -17.84
N ARG A 8 43.52 -14.93 -17.69
CA ARG A 8 42.44 -13.97 -17.38
C ARG A 8 42.56 -13.38 -15.97
N PHE A 9 43.04 -14.15 -15.00
CA PHE A 9 43.29 -13.64 -13.65
C PHE A 9 44.42 -12.62 -13.62
N GLN A 10 45.49 -12.85 -14.38
CA GLN A 10 46.61 -11.90 -14.48
C GLN A 10 46.21 -10.60 -15.18
N GLN A 11 45.33 -10.66 -16.18
CA GLN A 11 44.79 -9.45 -16.82
C GLN A 11 43.93 -8.59 -15.88
N LEU A 12 43.25 -9.19 -14.89
CA LEU A 12 42.44 -8.44 -13.92
C LEU A 12 43.26 -7.77 -12.80
N ILE A 13 44.52 -8.18 -12.61
CA ILE A 13 45.39 -7.66 -11.55
C ILE A 13 46.27 -6.49 -12.05
N ALA A 14 46.52 -6.40 -13.36
CA ALA A 14 47.54 -5.52 -13.90
C ALA A 14 47.12 -4.06 -14.16
N ASP A 15 45.86 -3.68 -13.93
CA ASP A 15 45.40 -2.30 -14.20
C ASP A 15 44.75 -1.69 -12.95
N PRO A 16 45.53 -1.12 -12.02
CA PRO A 16 44.97 -0.40 -10.90
C PRO A 16 44.25 0.86 -11.43
N PRO A 17 42.96 1.07 -11.09
CA PRO A 17 42.24 2.25 -11.55
C PRO A 17 42.94 3.52 -11.01
N PRO A 18 43.00 4.60 -11.79
CA PRO A 18 43.57 5.86 -11.33
C PRO A 18 42.83 6.31 -10.06
N PRO A 19 43.52 6.96 -9.10
CA PRO A 19 42.89 7.37 -7.84
C PRO A 19 41.73 8.33 -8.13
N SER A 20 40.50 7.85 -7.96
CA SER A 20 39.30 8.64 -8.16
C SER A 20 39.14 9.60 -6.97
N THR A 21 39.20 10.90 -7.23
CA THR A 21 38.85 11.96 -6.27
C THR A 21 37.33 12.18 -6.13
N THR A 22 36.53 11.21 -6.58
CA THR A 22 35.07 11.29 -6.58
C THR A 22 34.49 10.69 -5.29
N PRO A 23 33.59 11.41 -4.57
CA PRO A 23 32.89 10.86 -3.41
C PRO A 23 32.14 9.58 -3.75
N ARG A 24 32.05 8.66 -2.77
CA ARG A 24 31.61 7.27 -2.90
C ARG A 24 30.15 7.05 -3.34
N ASP A 25 29.39 8.11 -3.60
CA ASP A 25 27.96 8.05 -3.91
C ASP A 25 27.64 7.92 -5.42
N ALA A 26 28.64 7.98 -6.30
CA ALA A 26 28.42 8.02 -7.75
C ALA A 26 28.33 6.65 -8.47
N VAL A 27 28.45 5.52 -7.76
CA VAL A 27 28.59 4.19 -8.40
C VAL A 27 27.26 3.46 -8.64
N PHE A 28 26.16 3.87 -8.00
CA PHE A 28 24.85 3.20 -8.20
C PHE A 28 23.96 3.84 -9.28
N GLY A 29 24.42 4.88 -9.98
CA GLY A 29 23.59 5.63 -10.93
C GLY A 29 23.53 5.12 -12.38
N ARG A 30 24.14 3.97 -12.73
CA ARG A 30 24.42 3.64 -14.15
C ARG A 30 23.90 2.32 -14.72
N ILE A 31 22.88 1.71 -14.13
CA ILE A 31 22.14 0.64 -14.82
C ILE A 31 20.64 0.76 -14.53
N ARG A 32 19.93 1.52 -15.37
CA ARG A 32 18.51 1.34 -15.75
C ARG A 32 18.03 2.53 -16.60
N LYS A 33 18.62 2.69 -17.78
CA LYS A 33 18.03 3.47 -18.88
C LYS A 33 17.85 2.57 -20.09
N ALA A 34 16.79 1.76 -20.07
CA ALA A 34 16.24 1.17 -21.27
C ALA A 34 14.80 0.70 -21.01
N LYS A 35 13.82 1.52 -21.39
CA LYS A 35 12.75 1.19 -22.36
C LYS A 35 11.50 2.04 -22.10
N ARG A 36 11.54 3.23 -22.68
CA ARG A 36 10.39 4.11 -22.94
C ARG A 36 9.56 3.49 -24.07
N ARG A 37 8.22 3.49 -23.97
CA ARG A 37 7.26 4.07 -24.96
C ARG A 37 5.89 3.36 -25.02
N ARG A 38 4.86 4.22 -25.06
CA ARG A 38 3.45 4.05 -25.52
C ARG A 38 2.55 3.42 -24.44
N THR A 39 1.40 4.01 -24.08
CA THR A 39 0.34 4.51 -24.98
C THR A 39 -0.52 5.57 -24.28
N ALA A 40 -0.77 6.70 -24.95
CA ALA A 40 -1.83 7.65 -24.61
C ALA A 40 -3.16 7.14 -25.18
N GLY A 41 -4.27 7.35 -24.48
CA GLY A 41 -5.58 7.14 -25.08
C GLY A 41 -6.78 7.09 -24.14
N VAL A 42 -7.58 8.16 -24.23
CA VAL A 42 -9.06 8.14 -24.25
C VAL A 42 -9.82 8.06 -22.90
N SER A 43 -10.31 9.25 -22.53
CA SER A 43 -11.59 9.60 -21.89
C SER A 43 -12.67 8.52 -21.69
N ALA A 44 -13.37 8.60 -20.55
CA ALA A 44 -14.84 8.47 -20.50
C ALA A 44 -15.41 9.03 -19.18
N VAL A 45 -16.29 10.02 -19.32
CA VAL A 45 -17.25 10.50 -18.32
C VAL A 45 -18.43 9.53 -18.32
N ALA A 46 -18.92 9.10 -17.16
CA ALA A 46 -20.31 8.64 -17.03
C ALA A 46 -20.77 8.66 -15.55
N ALA A 47 -21.82 9.45 -15.31
CA ALA A 47 -22.65 9.41 -14.12
C ALA A 47 -23.67 8.26 -14.23
N ALA A 48 -24.08 7.67 -13.11
CA ALA A 48 -25.37 6.98 -13.00
C ALA A 48 -25.81 6.88 -11.54
N VAL A 49 -27.01 7.41 -11.30
CA VAL A 49 -27.84 7.28 -10.10
C VAL A 49 -28.52 5.90 -10.12
N ALA A 50 -28.65 5.24 -8.97
CA ALA A 50 -29.67 4.22 -8.77
C ALA A 50 -30.10 4.16 -7.30
N VAL A 51 -31.34 4.56 -7.06
CA VAL A 51 -32.12 4.31 -5.84
C VAL A 51 -32.75 2.92 -6.01
N ALA A 52 -32.66 2.07 -4.99
CA ALA A 52 -33.50 0.88 -4.90
C ALA A 52 -33.87 0.62 -3.43
N ALA A 53 -35.13 0.91 -3.11
CA ALA A 53 -35.81 0.40 -1.94
C ALA A 53 -36.30 -1.01 -2.26
N VAL A 54 -36.13 -1.95 -1.33
CA VAL A 54 -36.86 -3.21 -1.34
C VAL A 54 -37.39 -3.46 0.07
N VAL A 55 -38.71 -3.32 0.18
CA VAL A 55 -39.54 -3.85 1.27
C VAL A 55 -39.76 -5.32 0.99
N ALA A 56 -39.48 -6.19 1.97
CA ALA A 56 -39.89 -7.58 1.94
C ALA A 56 -40.72 -7.87 3.18
N LEU A 57 -42.05 -7.90 2.98
CA LEU A 57 -43.00 -8.60 3.84
C LEU A 57 -42.97 -10.08 3.44
N SER A 58 -42.97 -10.99 4.41
CA SER A 58 -43.32 -12.39 4.19
C SER A 58 -43.99 -12.96 5.44
N ASN A 59 -45.14 -13.57 5.18
CA ASN A 59 -46.06 -14.23 6.11
C ASN A 59 -45.44 -15.48 6.77
N VAL A 60 -46.10 -16.03 7.80
CA VAL A 60 -46.70 -17.38 7.78
C VAL A 60 -47.56 -17.59 9.03
N THR A 61 -48.63 -18.33 8.79
CA THR A 61 -49.83 -18.72 9.55
C THR A 61 -49.61 -19.45 10.86
N ASP A 62 -50.51 -19.26 11.84
CA ASP A 62 -51.00 -20.38 12.66
C ASP A 62 -52.44 -20.12 13.19
N ILE A 63 -53.33 -21.07 12.96
CA ILE A 63 -54.70 -21.13 13.49
C ILE A 63 -54.76 -22.39 14.33
N ARG A 64 -54.70 -22.25 15.66
CA ARG A 64 -55.27 -23.21 16.60
C ARG A 64 -55.55 -22.56 17.94
N SER A 65 -56.82 -22.60 18.33
CA SER A 65 -57.37 -22.10 19.58
C SER A 65 -57.02 -23.01 20.76
N GLU A 66 -56.56 -22.42 21.88
CA GLU A 66 -56.71 -22.97 23.23
C GLU A 66 -56.66 -21.82 24.27
N PRO A 67 -57.57 -21.75 25.28
CA PRO A 67 -57.57 -20.70 26.31
C PRO A 67 -56.78 -21.11 27.58
N PRO A 68 -56.53 -20.18 28.53
CA PRO A 68 -55.22 -20.02 29.15
C PRO A 68 -55.08 -20.74 30.50
N LEU A 69 -53.91 -21.30 30.77
CA LEU A 69 -53.50 -21.65 32.13
C LEU A 69 -52.01 -21.33 32.36
N ILE A 70 -51.81 -20.36 33.26
CA ILE A 70 -50.77 -20.33 34.32
C ILE A 70 -49.33 -20.02 33.88
N GLY A 71 -48.94 -18.76 34.14
CA GLY A 71 -47.59 -18.36 34.57
C GLY A 71 -46.58 -18.05 33.46
N PRO A 72 -46.05 -16.80 33.34
CA PRO A 72 -44.88 -16.57 32.51
C PRO A 72 -43.63 -17.14 33.21
N PRO A 73 -42.88 -18.08 32.60
CA PRO A 73 -41.51 -18.36 33.01
C PRO A 73 -40.62 -17.13 32.73
N PRO A 74 -39.50 -16.94 33.46
CA PRO A 74 -38.61 -15.82 33.20
C PRO A 74 -38.09 -15.93 31.76
N SER A 75 -38.48 -14.96 30.92
CA SER A 75 -37.92 -14.80 29.58
C SER A 75 -36.41 -14.67 29.70
N SER A 76 -35.68 -15.74 29.37
CA SER A 76 -34.27 -15.63 29.05
C SER A 76 -34.19 -14.74 27.82
N VAL A 77 -33.86 -13.47 28.03
CA VAL A 77 -33.56 -12.54 26.94
C VAL A 77 -32.33 -13.09 26.24
N GLN A 78 -32.55 -13.87 25.18
CA GLN A 78 -31.51 -14.34 24.29
C GLN A 78 -30.96 -13.09 23.61
N SER A 79 -29.89 -12.55 24.19
CA SER A 79 -29.12 -11.46 23.63
C SER A 79 -28.39 -12.02 22.41
N SER A 80 -29.04 -11.98 21.25
CA SER A 80 -28.38 -12.24 19.98
C SER A 80 -27.39 -11.11 19.76
N THR A 81 -26.14 -11.36 20.14
CA THR A 81 -25.03 -10.48 19.75
C THR A 81 -25.02 -10.45 18.21
N PRO A 82 -25.16 -9.27 17.58
CA PRO A 82 -25.09 -9.20 16.13
C PRO A 82 -23.71 -9.67 15.69
N THR A 83 -23.66 -10.68 14.83
CA THR A 83 -22.43 -11.12 14.18
C THR A 83 -21.74 -9.88 13.58
N PRO A 84 -20.48 -9.58 13.94
CA PRO A 84 -19.78 -8.42 13.41
C PRO A 84 -19.79 -8.49 11.88
N ALA A 85 -20.28 -7.43 11.25
CA ALA A 85 -20.17 -7.31 9.80
C ALA A 85 -18.70 -7.46 9.40
N PRO A 86 -18.39 -8.20 8.31
CA PRO A 86 -17.01 -8.36 7.87
C PRO A 86 -16.36 -6.99 7.68
N PRO A 87 -15.10 -6.82 8.12
CA PRO A 87 -14.43 -5.53 8.04
C PRO A 87 -14.37 -5.05 6.59
N LYS A 88 -14.75 -3.80 6.37
CA LYS A 88 -14.73 -3.18 5.04
C LYS A 88 -13.28 -3.09 4.57
N ILE A 89 -12.99 -3.67 3.40
CA ILE A 89 -11.67 -3.56 2.77
C ILE A 89 -11.43 -2.10 2.39
N GLY A 90 -10.26 -1.58 2.76
CA GLY A 90 -9.86 -0.19 2.55
C GLY A 90 -8.58 0.11 3.32
N VAL A 91 -7.73 0.98 2.75
CA VAL A 91 -6.51 1.47 3.39
C VAL A 91 -6.49 3.00 3.39
N THR A 92 -5.98 3.58 4.46
CA THR A 92 -5.80 5.02 4.63
C THR A 92 -4.35 5.34 4.97
N ALA A 93 -3.89 6.50 4.52
CA ALA A 93 -2.57 7.04 4.87
C ALA A 93 -2.75 8.40 5.54
N THR A 94 -1.92 8.69 6.53
CA THR A 94 -1.84 9.99 7.20
C THR A 94 -0.41 10.48 7.12
N LEU A 95 -0.25 11.75 6.73
CA LEU A 95 1.04 12.42 6.58
C LEU A 95 1.18 13.45 7.70
N THR A 96 2.28 13.39 8.44
CA THR A 96 2.61 14.34 9.49
C THR A 96 3.95 15.00 9.16
N PRO A 97 3.94 16.08 8.37
CA PRO A 97 5.16 16.80 8.03
C PRO A 97 5.63 17.67 9.21
N LYS A 98 6.93 17.80 9.37
CA LYS A 98 7.58 18.73 10.29
C LYS A 98 8.73 19.43 9.58
N LEU A 99 8.66 20.76 9.52
CA LEU A 99 9.69 21.62 8.94
C LEU A 99 10.54 22.25 10.04
N THR A 100 11.84 22.33 9.81
CA THR A 100 12.81 23.08 10.62
C THR A 100 13.77 23.80 9.67
N GLY A 101 13.61 25.12 9.54
CA GLY A 101 14.17 25.85 8.39
C GLY A 101 13.60 25.27 7.09
N ARG A 102 14.48 24.94 6.14
CA ARG A 102 14.11 24.29 4.87
C ARG A 102 14.17 22.77 4.89
N THR A 103 14.50 22.16 6.03
CA THR A 103 14.58 20.71 6.16
C THR A 103 13.25 20.16 6.66
N MET A 104 12.66 19.29 5.87
CA MET A 104 11.44 18.57 6.15
C MET A 104 11.75 17.17 6.68
N THR A 105 11.00 16.76 7.70
CA THR A 105 10.87 15.37 8.13
C THR A 105 9.41 14.96 7.99
N LEU A 106 9.15 13.73 7.53
CA LEU A 106 7.80 13.25 7.28
C LEU A 106 7.58 11.93 8.01
N THR A 107 6.55 11.89 8.86
CA THR A 107 6.05 10.64 9.44
C THR A 107 4.80 10.21 8.69
N ILE A 108 4.76 8.95 8.31
CA ILE A 108 3.68 8.34 7.56
C ILE A 108 3.05 7.25 8.43
N LYS A 109 1.73 7.31 8.58
CA LYS A 109 0.95 6.22 9.17
C LYS A 109 0.03 5.64 8.12
N VAL A 110 0.11 4.34 7.90
CA VAL A 110 -0.78 3.60 6.99
C VAL A 110 -1.55 2.59 7.80
N ALA A 111 -2.87 2.53 7.64
CA ALA A 111 -3.72 1.58 8.35
C ALA A 111 -4.89 1.14 7.48
N GLY A 112 -5.36 -0.09 7.67
CA GLY A 112 -6.50 -0.58 6.91
C GLY A 112 -6.69 -2.08 6.95
N THR A 113 -7.66 -2.53 6.17
CA THR A 113 -7.92 -3.94 5.88
C THR A 113 -7.68 -4.16 4.39
N VAL A 114 -6.83 -5.13 4.04
CA VAL A 114 -6.44 -5.46 2.65
C VAL A 114 -6.48 -6.97 2.46
N MET A 115 -6.38 -7.44 1.21
CA MET A 115 -6.20 -8.86 0.95
C MET A 115 -4.75 -9.25 1.24
N LEU A 116 -4.55 -10.38 1.91
CA LEU A 116 -3.25 -10.94 2.18
C LEU A 116 -2.67 -11.49 0.85
N PRO A 117 -1.58 -10.91 0.35
CA PRO A 117 -0.96 -11.40 -0.87
C PRO A 117 -0.44 -12.83 -0.78
N LEU A 118 -0.13 -13.37 -1.96
CA LEU A 118 0.47 -14.68 -2.13
C LEU A 118 1.95 -14.57 -2.56
N ASP A 119 2.75 -15.56 -2.20
CA ASP A 119 4.10 -15.79 -2.74
C ASP A 119 4.04 -16.26 -4.21
N GLU A 120 5.20 -16.44 -4.83
CA GLU A 120 5.32 -16.90 -6.23
C GLU A 120 4.70 -18.29 -6.48
N VAL A 121 4.51 -19.10 -5.43
CA VAL A 121 3.96 -20.46 -5.49
C VAL A 121 2.46 -20.47 -5.17
N GLY A 122 1.88 -19.32 -4.78
CA GLY A 122 0.47 -19.16 -4.47
C GLY A 122 0.11 -19.38 -2.99
N ASN A 123 1.09 -19.46 -2.09
CA ASN A 123 0.81 -19.55 -0.64
C ASN A 123 0.62 -18.14 -0.05
N PRO A 124 -0.29 -17.96 0.91
CA PRO A 124 -0.44 -16.68 1.59
C PRO A 124 0.85 -16.29 2.33
N LEU A 125 1.24 -15.02 2.21
CA LEU A 125 2.37 -14.49 2.98
C LEU A 125 2.13 -14.55 4.49
N SER A 126 3.19 -14.47 5.27
CA SER A 126 3.11 -14.53 6.73
C SER A 126 2.39 -13.30 7.28
N ARG A 127 1.31 -13.51 8.04
CA ARG A 127 0.58 -12.39 8.70
C ARG A 127 1.39 -11.67 9.78
N LYS A 128 2.57 -12.19 10.14
CA LYS A 128 3.48 -11.57 11.11
C LYS A 128 4.40 -10.53 10.46
N ASP A 129 4.41 -10.45 9.14
CA ASP A 129 5.19 -9.46 8.42
C ASP A 129 4.60 -8.06 8.66
N GLU A 130 5.45 -7.04 8.53
CA GLU A 130 5.01 -5.66 8.68
C GLU A 130 3.94 -5.31 7.65
N PHE A 131 2.99 -4.45 8.02
CA PHE A 131 1.82 -4.18 7.18
C PHE A 131 2.19 -3.64 5.78
N LEU A 132 3.24 -2.83 5.67
CA LEU A 132 3.73 -2.30 4.39
C LEU A 132 4.43 -3.35 3.53
N ASN A 133 4.89 -4.47 4.09
CA ASN A 133 5.43 -5.57 3.29
C ASN A 133 4.34 -6.22 2.44
N PHE A 134 3.05 -5.96 2.72
CA PHE A 134 1.94 -6.38 1.88
C PHE A 134 1.59 -5.36 0.78
N ALA A 135 2.30 -4.24 0.67
CA ALA A 135 2.08 -3.23 -0.37
C ALA A 135 2.63 -3.74 -1.71
N THR A 136 1.76 -4.32 -2.53
CA THR A 136 2.10 -5.00 -3.79
C THR A 136 2.45 -4.10 -4.97
N GLY A 137 2.08 -2.82 -4.93
CA GLY A 137 2.58 -1.83 -5.89
C GLY A 137 3.75 -1.00 -5.33
N GLY A 138 4.24 -1.36 -4.15
CA GLY A 138 5.27 -0.62 -3.46
C GLY A 138 4.72 0.62 -2.77
N THR A 139 5.66 1.48 -2.37
CA THR A 139 5.36 2.83 -1.87
C THR A 139 6.03 3.84 -2.78
N GLU A 140 5.35 4.95 -3.06
CA GLU A 140 5.86 6.06 -3.84
C GLU A 140 5.66 7.34 -3.03
N TYR A 141 6.66 8.21 -3.00
CA TYR A 141 6.54 9.53 -2.39
C TYR A 141 7.30 10.60 -3.18
N HIS A 142 6.77 11.82 -3.13
CA HIS A 142 7.35 13.00 -3.78
C HIS A 142 7.28 14.19 -2.83
N PHE A 143 8.37 14.97 -2.75
CA PHE A 143 8.44 16.17 -1.91
C PHE A 143 7.94 17.46 -2.57
N GLY A 144 7.65 17.41 -3.88
CA GLY A 144 7.01 18.50 -4.61
C GLY A 144 7.96 19.58 -5.13
N ASP A 145 9.27 19.39 -5.03
CA ASP A 145 10.31 20.34 -5.47
C ASP A 145 10.80 20.11 -6.91
N LYS A 146 10.17 19.16 -7.63
CA LYS A 146 10.48 18.75 -9.02
C LYS A 146 11.88 18.16 -9.20
N ILE A 147 12.55 17.80 -8.12
CA ILE A 147 13.66 16.87 -8.19
C ILE A 147 13.00 15.50 -8.39
N GLU A 148 12.89 15.07 -9.65
CA GLU A 148 12.27 13.81 -10.07
C GLU A 148 13.15 12.61 -9.65
N GLU A 149 13.29 12.40 -8.36
CA GLU A 149 13.70 11.13 -7.79
C GLU A 149 12.43 10.50 -7.23
N ASP A 150 11.74 9.73 -8.08
CA ASP A 150 10.67 8.83 -7.66
C ASP A 150 11.25 7.97 -6.54
N SER A 151 10.89 8.33 -5.31
CA SER A 151 11.44 7.72 -4.12
C SER A 151 10.39 6.78 -3.55
N GLY A 152 10.82 5.58 -3.17
CA GLY A 152 9.88 4.52 -2.92
C GLY A 152 10.54 3.15 -2.81
N SER A 153 9.75 2.19 -2.34
CA SER A 153 10.12 0.77 -2.39
C SER A 153 9.32 0.12 -3.51
N ASP A 154 9.95 -0.74 -4.30
CA ASP A 154 9.20 -1.74 -5.05
C ASP A 154 8.66 -2.80 -4.08
N ALA A 155 7.59 -3.46 -4.47
CA ALA A 155 6.97 -4.51 -3.68
C ALA A 155 7.69 -5.87 -3.77
N GLY A 156 8.70 -5.99 -4.63
CA GLY A 156 9.21 -7.29 -5.06
C GLY A 156 8.16 -8.13 -5.81
N ALA A 157 8.35 -9.45 -5.80
CA ALA A 157 7.51 -10.42 -6.50
C ALA A 157 6.33 -10.88 -5.63
N ILE A 158 5.36 -10.00 -5.43
CA ILE A 158 4.15 -10.30 -4.65
C ILE A 158 2.93 -10.44 -5.58
N ILE A 159 2.11 -11.48 -5.37
CA ILE A 159 0.97 -11.80 -6.23
C ILE A 159 -0.35 -11.53 -5.49
N CYS A 160 -1.22 -10.69 -6.07
CA CYS A 160 -2.59 -10.47 -5.55
C CYS A 160 -3.62 -11.45 -6.10
N LYS A 161 -3.32 -12.06 -7.25
CA LYS A 161 -4.27 -12.89 -7.97
C LYS A 161 -4.66 -14.11 -7.15
N GLY A 162 -5.96 -14.26 -6.87
CA GLY A 162 -6.46 -15.40 -6.09
C GLY A 162 -6.26 -15.28 -4.58
N ALA A 163 -5.84 -14.12 -4.07
CA ALA A 163 -5.83 -13.83 -2.65
C ALA A 163 -7.27 -13.91 -2.09
N LYS A 164 -7.46 -14.67 -1.01
CA LYS A 164 -8.78 -14.89 -0.37
C LYS A 164 -8.82 -14.46 1.09
N GLN A 165 -7.67 -14.36 1.73
CA GLN A 165 -7.58 -13.99 3.13
C GLN A 165 -7.48 -12.47 3.26
N GLN A 166 -8.10 -11.92 4.30
CA GLN A 166 -7.95 -10.50 4.66
C GLN A 166 -6.96 -10.36 5.80
N ILE A 167 -6.27 -9.22 5.82
CA ILE A 167 -5.42 -8.80 6.93
C ILE A 167 -5.73 -7.35 7.26
N THR A 168 -5.90 -7.08 8.56
CA THR A 168 -6.02 -5.72 9.09
C THR A 168 -4.75 -5.38 9.82
N GLY A 169 -4.18 -4.21 9.52
CA GLY A 169 -2.94 -3.78 10.13
C GLY A 169 -2.76 -2.28 10.09
N SER A 170 -1.71 -1.84 10.77
CA SER A 170 -1.26 -0.45 10.77
C SER A 170 0.25 -0.44 10.91
N GLN A 171 0.90 0.49 10.23
CA GLN A 171 2.33 0.74 10.36
C GLN A 171 2.60 2.24 10.38
N THR A 172 3.60 2.64 11.14
CA THR A 172 4.10 4.01 11.20
C THR A 172 5.60 3.99 10.98
N TYR A 173 6.07 4.85 10.09
CA TYR A 173 7.48 4.97 9.74
C TYR A 173 7.80 6.41 9.33
N SER A 174 9.09 6.75 9.31
CA SER A 174 9.57 8.06 8.92
C SER A 174 10.41 7.97 7.66
N LEU A 175 10.21 8.93 6.76
CA LEU A 175 11.07 9.07 5.58
C LEU A 175 12.39 9.76 5.95
N PRO A 176 13.44 9.58 5.13
CA PRO A 176 14.64 10.39 5.22
C PRO A 176 14.32 11.89 5.19
N ALA A 177 15.12 12.68 5.90
CA ALA A 177 14.98 14.13 5.88
C ALA A 177 15.24 14.67 4.46
N HIS A 178 14.43 15.63 4.03
CA HIS A 178 14.56 16.28 2.72
C HIS A 178 14.74 17.78 2.90
N THR A 179 15.75 18.37 2.27
CA THR A 179 16.04 19.80 2.39
C THR A 179 15.69 20.52 1.09
N TYR A 180 14.73 21.43 1.16
CA TYR A 180 14.34 22.26 0.03
C TYR A 180 15.43 23.28 -0.30
N ALA A 181 15.84 23.33 -1.57
CA ALA A 181 16.88 24.27 -2.01
C ALA A 181 16.42 25.74 -1.96
N ARG A 182 15.12 25.99 -2.09
CA ARG A 182 14.52 27.33 -2.22
C ARG A 182 13.38 27.49 -1.22
N PRO A 183 13.05 28.74 -0.83
CA PRO A 183 11.81 29.00 -0.10
C PRO A 183 10.62 28.77 -1.02
N GLY A 184 9.48 28.35 -0.46
CA GLY A 184 8.28 28.12 -1.25
C GLY A 184 7.28 27.17 -0.61
N THR A 185 6.16 26.98 -1.31
CA THR A 185 5.13 26.01 -0.94
C THR A 185 5.31 24.74 -1.76
N TYR A 186 5.38 23.62 -1.09
CA TYR A 186 5.63 22.31 -1.68
C TYR A 186 4.48 21.36 -1.39
N THR A 187 4.06 20.60 -2.40
CA THR A 187 3.02 19.57 -2.27
C THR A 187 3.68 18.21 -2.16
N ILE A 188 3.60 17.63 -0.98
CA ILE A 188 4.08 16.29 -0.71
C ILE A 188 2.98 15.31 -1.12
N THR A 189 3.36 14.26 -1.85
CA THR A 189 2.46 13.19 -2.26
C THR A 189 3.00 11.86 -1.75
N TYR A 190 2.10 11.02 -1.23
CA TYR A 190 2.37 9.64 -0.85
C TYR A 190 1.35 8.73 -1.49
N LYS A 191 1.81 7.57 -1.97
CA LYS A 191 0.98 6.51 -2.53
C LYS A 191 1.49 5.15 -2.08
N ALA A 192 0.57 4.28 -1.66
CA ALA A 192 0.86 2.87 -1.39
C ALA A 192 -0.26 2.01 -1.95
N THR A 193 0.09 0.93 -2.63
CA THR A 193 -0.87 0.05 -3.30
C THR A 193 -0.81 -1.35 -2.71
N PHE A 194 -1.98 -1.92 -2.39
CA PHE A 194 -2.16 -3.22 -1.76
C PHE A 194 -3.12 -4.10 -2.56
N CYS A 195 -3.15 -5.40 -2.27
CA CYS A 195 -4.16 -6.28 -2.83
C CYS A 195 -5.56 -5.94 -2.29
N GLY A 196 -6.54 -5.91 -3.18
CA GLY A 196 -7.95 -5.80 -2.83
C GLY A 196 -8.79 -6.93 -3.39
N PRO A 197 -10.12 -6.85 -3.24
CA PRO A 197 -11.02 -7.94 -3.58
C PRO A 197 -11.12 -8.13 -5.10
N ASN A 198 -11.30 -9.38 -5.51
CA ASN A 198 -11.48 -9.76 -6.92
C ASN A 198 -10.33 -9.28 -7.81
N ASP A 199 -9.09 -9.41 -7.31
CA ASP A 199 -7.87 -8.99 -7.98
C ASP A 199 -7.76 -7.47 -8.25
N ASN A 200 -8.64 -6.65 -7.69
CA ASN A 200 -8.58 -5.19 -7.82
C ASN A 200 -7.70 -4.59 -6.72
N PRO A 201 -6.65 -3.83 -7.04
CA PRO A 201 -5.80 -3.21 -6.03
C PRO A 201 -6.52 -2.11 -5.26
N VAL A 202 -6.16 -1.93 -4.00
CA VAL A 202 -6.60 -0.82 -3.14
C VAL A 202 -5.40 0.08 -2.91
N THR A 203 -5.58 1.39 -3.10
CA THR A 203 -4.50 2.36 -2.98
C THR A 203 -4.81 3.35 -1.86
N ALA A 204 -3.84 3.61 -1.00
CA ALA A 204 -3.84 4.75 -0.11
C ALA A 204 -3.02 5.87 -0.75
N THR A 205 -3.70 6.96 -1.11
CA THR A 205 -3.06 8.17 -1.63
C THR A 205 -3.34 9.31 -0.67
N GLN A 206 -2.31 10.05 -0.28
CA GLN A 206 -2.44 11.22 0.57
C GLN A 206 -1.53 12.33 0.07
N THR A 207 -2.03 13.56 0.13
CA THR A 207 -1.24 14.76 -0.14
C THR A 207 -1.25 15.69 1.08
N THR A 208 -0.19 16.47 1.22
CA THR A 208 -0.10 17.54 2.21
C THR A 208 0.78 18.66 1.68
N THR A 209 0.54 19.89 2.12
CA THR A 209 1.34 21.05 1.72
C THR A 209 2.20 21.53 2.87
N VAL A 210 3.40 21.98 2.54
CA VAL A 210 4.36 22.54 3.50
C VAL A 210 4.92 23.84 2.95
N HIS A 211 5.25 24.77 3.84
CA HIS A 211 5.81 26.08 3.47
C HIS A 211 7.22 26.23 4.04
N ALA A 212 8.23 26.16 3.17
CA ALA A 212 9.62 26.33 3.54
C ALA A 212 10.00 27.83 3.49
N PRO A 213 10.62 28.37 4.56
CA PRO A 213 11.03 29.77 4.67
C PRO A 213 12.28 30.12 3.85
#